data_AF-A0A8T4UEE5-F1
#
_entry.id   AF-A0A8T4UEE5-F1
#
_cell.length_a   1.000
_cell.length_b   1.000
_cell.length_c   1.000
_cell.angle_alpha   90.00
_cell.angle_beta   90.00
_cell.angle_gamma   90.00
#
_symmetry.space_group_name_H-M   'P 1'
#
loop_
_entity.id
_entity.type
_entity.pdbx_description
1 polymer ?
#
loop_
_entity_poly.entity_id
_entity_poly.type
_entity_poly.pdbx_seq_one_letter_code
_entity_poly.pdbx_strand_id
1 'polypeptide(L)' 'MVNITLAVPEELKHKMDSFIEINWSAVAREAFLEKIKDLEFIKNFKSKSTFTERDAIDLGRELNKNLVKRRV' A
#
# COMPACT_ATOMS: atom_id res chain seq x y z
N MET A 1 10.79 -19.07 -16.45
CA MET A 1 10.77 -17.68 -15.94
C MET A 1 10.22 -16.78 -17.02
N VAL A 2 9.49 -15.73 -16.66
CA VAL A 2 9.00 -14.70 -17.59
C VAL A 2 9.86 -13.45 -17.42
N ASN A 3 10.15 -12.74 -18.51
CA ASN A 3 10.91 -11.49 -18.48
C ASN A 3 9.96 -10.27 -18.40
N ILE A 4 10.39 -9.25 -17.68
CA ILE A 4 9.69 -7.97 -17.58
C ILE A 4 10.72 -6.88 -17.84
N THR A 5 10.40 -5.94 -18.72
CA THR A 5 11.21 -4.75 -18.99
C THR A 5 10.55 -3.55 -18.31
N LEU A 6 11.33 -2.79 -17.56
CA LEU A 6 10.86 -1.63 -16.79
C LEU A 6 11.62 -0.38 -17.23
N ALA A 7 10.90 0.71 -17.41
CA ALA A 7 11.49 2.03 -17.55
C ALA A 7 11.68 2.64 -16.16
N VAL A 8 12.87 3.17 -15.91
CA VAL A 8 13.20 3.92 -14.70
C VAL A 8 13.84 5.26 -15.10
N PRO A 9 13.73 6.31 -14.26
CA PRO A 9 14.48 7.54 -14.49
C PRO A 9 15.98 7.28 -14.63
N GLU A 10 16.63 8.00 -15.53
CA GLU A 10 18.06 7.83 -15.82
C GLU A 10 18.94 8.04 -14.57
N GLU A 11 18.63 9.07 -13.78
CA GLU A 11 19.30 9.32 -12.50
C GLU A 11 19.20 8.14 -11.51
N LEU A 12 18.06 7.44 -11.51
CA LEU A 12 17.88 6.26 -10.66
C LEU A 12 18.72 5.10 -11.18
N LYS A 13 18.76 4.88 -12.51
CA LYS A 13 19.60 3.85 -13.11
C LYS A 13 21.08 4.06 -12.79
N HIS A 14 21.57 5.29 -12.88
CA HIS A 14 22.95 5.62 -12.50
C HIS A 14 23.26 5.30 -11.04
N LYS A 15 22.34 5.61 -10.11
CA LYS A 15 22.50 5.24 -8.70
C LYS A 15 22.46 3.72 -8.50
N MET A 16 21.61 3.01 -9.23
CA MET A 16 21.57 1.55 -9.15
C MET A 16 22.89 0.93 -9.64
N ASP A 17 23.48 1.48 -10.69
CA ASP A 17 24.73 1.00 -11.27
C ASP A 17 25.96 1.26 -10.40
N SER A 18 25.89 2.22 -9.46
CA SER A 18 26.97 2.41 -8.48
C SER A 18 27.04 1.31 -7.42
N PHE A 19 26.00 0.48 -7.29
CA PHE A 19 25.93 -0.64 -6.33
C PHE A 19 25.87 -1.97 -7.08
N ILE A 20 27.00 -2.38 -7.65
CA ILE A 20 27.14 -3.57 -8.49
C ILE A 20 26.94 -4.90 -7.74
N GLU A 21 27.11 -4.88 -6.42
CA GLU A 21 26.93 -6.02 -5.53
C GLU A 21 25.45 -6.38 -5.34
N ILE A 22 24.53 -5.50 -5.72
CA ILE A 22 23.09 -5.68 -5.52
C ILE A 22 22.47 -6.41 -6.72
N ASN A 23 21.78 -7.51 -6.43
CA ASN A 23 20.90 -8.14 -7.41
C ASN A 23 19.56 -7.40 -7.50
N TRP A 24 19.51 -6.38 -8.35
CA TRP A 24 18.29 -5.57 -8.56
C TRP A 24 17.07 -6.37 -9.01
N SER A 25 17.28 -7.48 -9.72
CA SER A 25 16.18 -8.39 -10.08
C SER A 25 15.58 -9.08 -8.85
N ALA A 26 16.38 -9.36 -7.81
CA ALA A 26 15.89 -9.92 -6.55
C ALA A 26 15.09 -8.89 -5.75
N VAL A 27 15.64 -7.68 -5.63
CA VAL A 27 14.96 -6.55 -4.99
C VAL A 27 13.59 -6.29 -5.64
N ALA A 28 13.54 -6.26 -6.98
CA ALA A 28 12.28 -6.06 -7.71
C ALA A 28 11.26 -7.17 -7.42
N ARG A 29 11.71 -8.44 -7.41
CA ARG A 29 10.83 -9.59 -7.12
C ARG A 29 10.23 -9.51 -5.72
N GLU A 30 11.03 -9.17 -4.71
CA GLU A 30 10.54 -9.01 -3.33
C GLU A 30 9.54 -7.85 -3.22
N ALA A 31 9.86 -6.70 -3.81
CA ALA A 31 8.98 -5.54 -3.82
C ALA A 31 7.63 -5.84 -4.50
N PHE A 32 7.63 -6.59 -5.60
CA PHE A 32 6.39 -7.00 -6.28
C PHE A 32 5.56 -7.96 -5.44
N LEU A 33 6.19 -8.96 -4.80
CA LEU A 33 5.50 -9.91 -3.93
C LEU A 33 4.84 -9.20 -2.75
N GLU A 34 5.57 -8.30 -2.09
CA GLU A 34 5.04 -7.51 -0.99
C GLU A 34 3.86 -6.63 -1.44
N LYS A 35 4.02 -5.92 -2.56
CA LYS A 35 2.96 -5.05 -3.07
C LYS A 35 1.70 -5.83 -3.47
N ILE A 36 1.84 -7.00 -4.08
CA ILE A 36 0.72 -7.87 -4.42
C ILE A 36 0.01 -8.32 -3.14
N LYS A 37 0.75 -8.76 -2.12
CA LYS A 37 0.18 -9.18 -0.83
C LYS A 37 -0.63 -8.07 -0.16
N ASP A 38 -0.14 -6.84 -0.17
CA ASP A 38 -0.87 -5.68 0.36
C ASP A 38 -2.18 -5.44 -0.41
N LEU A 39 -2.11 -5.49 -1.75
CA LEU A 39 -3.28 -5.29 -2.60
C LEU A 39 -4.32 -6.40 -2.41
N GLU A 40 -3.88 -7.65 -2.28
CA GLU A 40 -4.76 -8.78 -1.99
C GLU A 40 -5.38 -8.66 -0.59
N PHE A 41 -4.62 -8.24 0.42
CA PHE A 41 -5.15 -7.97 1.74
C PHE A 41 -6.26 -6.91 1.69
N ILE A 42 -6.02 -5.77 1.04
CA ILE A 42 -7.02 -4.71 0.89
C ILE A 42 -8.23 -5.21 0.13
N LYS A 43 -8.04 -5.96 -0.95
CA LYS A 43 -9.12 -6.52 -1.76
C LYS A 43 -9.98 -7.49 -0.95
N ASN A 44 -9.35 -8.38 -0.17
CA ASN A 44 -10.04 -9.34 0.68
C ASN A 44 -10.73 -8.68 1.88
N PHE A 45 -10.11 -7.64 2.44
CA PHE A 45 -10.70 -6.84 3.50
C PHE A 45 -11.95 -6.11 3.01
N LYS A 46 -11.89 -5.52 1.81
CA LYS A 46 -13.03 -4.85 1.17
C LYS A 46 -14.11 -5.82 0.69
N SER A 47 -13.75 -7.00 0.18
CA SER A 47 -14.72 -7.92 -0.46
C SER A 47 -15.79 -8.46 0.48
N LYS A 48 -15.50 -8.52 1.79
CA LYS A 48 -16.46 -8.91 2.84
C LYS A 48 -17.09 -7.73 3.56
N SER A 49 -16.69 -6.51 3.23
CA SER A 49 -17.15 -5.31 3.90
C SER A 49 -18.46 -4.82 3.27
N THR A 50 -19.50 -4.69 4.08
CA THR A 50 -20.71 -3.93 3.74
C THR A 50 -20.61 -2.47 4.18
N PHE A 51 -19.45 -2.04 4.69
CA PHE A 51 -19.24 -0.73 5.27
C PHE A 51 -19.26 0.34 4.17
N THR A 52 -20.28 1.18 4.22
CA THR A 52 -20.53 2.25 3.26
C THR A 52 -19.91 3.57 3.69
N GLU A 53 -19.85 4.53 2.77
CA GLU A 53 -19.42 5.91 3.10
C GLU A 53 -20.31 6.56 4.17
N ARG A 54 -21.62 6.27 4.14
CA ARG A 54 -22.56 6.76 5.15
C ARG A 54 -22.21 6.22 6.54
N ASP A 55 -21.86 4.94 6.64
CA ASP A 55 -21.44 4.33 7.91
C ASP A 55 -20.18 5.00 8.46
N ALA A 56 -19.24 5.39 7.59
CA ALA A 56 -18.05 6.13 7.98
C ALA A 56 -18.39 7.53 8.55
N ILE A 57 -19.29 8.27 7.89
CA ILE A 57 -19.73 9.59 8.32
C ILE A 57 -20.48 9.51 9.65
N ASP A 58 -21.39 8.55 9.80
CA ASP A 58 -22.19 8.39 11.00
C ASP A 58 -21.33 7.94 12.19
N LEU A 59 -20.35 7.05 11.98
CA LEU A 59 -19.35 6.68 12.99
C LEU A 59 -18.52 7.89 13.44
N GLY A 60 -18.07 8.73 12.50
CA GLY A 60 -17.31 9.95 12.82
C GLY A 60 -18.12 10.96 13.64
N ARG A 61 -19.41 11.13 13.33
CA ARG A 61 -20.34 11.95 14.11
C ARG A 61 -20.55 11.40 15.51
N GLU A 62 -20.67 10.09 15.65
CA GLU A 62 -20.83 9.43 16.95
C GLU A 62 -19.58 9.60 17.83
N LEU A 63 -18.39 9.35 17.28
CA LEU A 63 -17.12 9.56 17.97
C LEU A 63 -16.98 11.01 18.46
N ASN A 64 -17.27 12.00 17.63
CA ASN A 64 -17.22 13.41 18.02
C ASN A 64 -18.18 13.72 19.20
N LYS A 65 -19.41 13.21 19.16
CA LYS A 65 -20.36 13.38 20.27
C LYS A 65 -19.84 12.76 21.57
N ASN A 66 -19.25 11.57 21.49
CA ASN A 66 -18.70 10.87 22.66
C ASN A 66 -17.45 11.55 23.23
N LEU A 67 -16.59 12.10 22.36
CA LEU A 67 -15.41 12.87 22.79
C LEU A 67 -15.81 14.18 23.48
N VAL A 68 -16.84 14.87 22.99
CA VAL A 68 -17.38 16.08 23.64
C VAL A 68 -17.98 15.75 25.00
N LYS A 69 -18.74 14.66 25.12
CA LYS A 69 -19.31 14.21 26.41
C LYS A 69 -18.26 13.85 27.47
N ARG A 70 -17.05 13.43 27.07
CA ARG A 70 -15.94 13.13 28.00
C ARG A 70 -15.17 14.39 28.46
N ARG A 71 -15.41 15.54 27.84
CA ARG A 71 -14.75 16.82 28.18
C ARG A 71 -15.58 17.71 29.12
N VAL A 72 -16.81 17.30 29.46
CA VAL A 72 -17.69 17.95 30.44
C VAL A 72 -17.74 17.08 31.69
#